data_AF-A0A2E7SB32-F1
#
_entry.id   AF-A0A2E7SB32-F1
#
_cell.length_a   1.000
_cell.length_b   1.000
_cell.length_c   1.000
_cell.angle_alpha   90.00
_cell.angle_beta   90.00
_cell.angle_gamma   90.00
#
_symmetry.space_group_name_H-M   'P 1'
#
loop_
_entity.id
_entity.type
_entity.pdbx_description
1 polymer ?
#
loop_
_entity_poly.entity_id
_entity_poly.type
_entity_poly.pdbx_seq_one_letter_code
_entity_poly.pdbx_strand_id
1 'polypeptide(L)'
;MTLLLPPDVASVIALPKGYLAVATFCMIGIWTPFTEELLFRGFIFSGLRNRFGLHLSVIITSLIFSGMHAHIGVLIPTFVMSIFLTYLYRATKSIWPCILAHSINNCLTLMIAFIPVWTSIAS
;
A
#
# COMPACT_ATOMS: atom_id res chain seq x y z
N MET A 1 9.10 -14.81 -17.68
CA MET A 1 9.93 -14.46 -16.50
C MET A 1 9.67 -13.03 -15.98
N THR A 2 9.09 -12.13 -16.78
CA THR A 2 8.75 -10.73 -16.39
C THR A 2 7.54 -10.59 -15.45
N LEU A 3 6.66 -11.58 -15.40
CA LEU A 3 5.41 -11.56 -14.63
C LEU A 3 5.61 -11.41 -13.09
N LEU A 4 6.72 -11.92 -12.56
CA LEU A 4 7.02 -11.87 -11.11
C LEU A 4 7.67 -10.56 -10.69
N LEU A 5 8.19 -9.77 -11.63
CA LEU A 5 8.72 -8.45 -11.32
C LEU A 5 7.54 -7.51 -11.05
N PRO A 6 7.66 -6.56 -10.11
CA PRO A 6 6.68 -5.51 -9.97
C PRO A 6 6.53 -4.78 -11.33
N PRO A 7 5.30 -4.39 -11.70
CA PRO A 7 5.07 -3.74 -12.97
C PRO A 7 5.78 -2.39 -12.99
N ASP A 8 6.12 -1.92 -14.19
CA ASP A 8 6.58 -0.55 -14.34
C ASP A 8 5.45 0.39 -13.91
N VAL A 9 5.67 1.04 -12.77
CA VAL A 9 4.73 1.94 -12.10
C VAL A 9 4.32 3.09 -13.03
N ALA A 10 5.23 3.54 -13.91
CA ALA A 10 4.94 4.58 -14.89
C ALA A 10 3.93 4.09 -15.95
N SER A 11 4.03 2.82 -16.36
CA SER A 11 3.12 2.22 -17.33
C SER A 11 1.70 1.96 -16.78
N VAL A 12 1.59 1.72 -15.47
CA VAL A 12 0.30 1.41 -14.82
C VAL A 12 -0.46 2.67 -14.41
N ILE A 13 0.24 3.68 -13.91
CA ILE A 13 -0.38 4.88 -13.32
C ILE A 13 -0.58 5.99 -14.37
N ALA A 14 0.02 5.88 -15.56
CA ALA A 14 -0.04 6.89 -16.62
C ALA A 14 0.24 8.30 -16.07
N LEU A 15 1.46 8.50 -15.58
CA LEU A 15 1.84 9.67 -14.79
C LEU A 15 1.56 10.99 -15.54
N PRO A 16 0.60 11.81 -15.07
CA PRO A 16 0.31 13.09 -15.71
C PRO A 16 1.42 14.10 -15.43
N LYS A 17 1.61 15.10 -16.31
CA LYS A 17 2.65 16.14 -16.15
C LYS A 17 2.17 17.32 -15.30
N GLY A 18 3.12 18.08 -14.74
CA GLY A 18 2.84 19.32 -14.01
C GLY A 18 2.12 19.09 -12.68
N TYR A 19 1.17 19.97 -12.33
CA TYR A 19 0.45 19.92 -11.05
C TYR A 19 -0.34 18.61 -10.84
N LEU A 20 -0.79 17.98 -11.93
CA LEU A 20 -1.49 16.70 -11.87
C LEU A 20 -0.56 15.57 -11.37
N ALA A 21 0.74 15.63 -11.64
CA ALA A 21 1.73 14.67 -11.13
C ALA A 21 1.77 14.68 -9.60
N VAL A 22 1.79 15.89 -9.03
CA VAL A 22 1.79 16.13 -7.58
C VAL A 22 0.49 15.63 -6.96
N ALA A 23 -0.65 15.92 -7.60
CA ALA A 23 -1.95 15.41 -7.15
C ALA A 23 -1.98 13.88 -7.15
N THR A 24 -1.53 13.22 -8.21
CA THR A 24 -1.44 11.74 -8.28
C THR A 24 -0.52 11.19 -7.19
N PHE A 25 0.63 11.82 -6.96
CA PHE A 25 1.55 11.42 -5.89
C PHE A 25 0.87 11.49 -4.52
N CYS A 26 0.21 12.60 -4.18
CA CYS A 26 -0.50 12.74 -2.91
C CYS A 26 -1.66 11.74 -2.78
N MET A 27 -2.40 11.48 -3.86
CA MET A 27 -3.50 10.52 -3.85
C MET A 27 -2.99 9.10 -3.56
N ILE A 28 -1.96 8.64 -4.25
CA ILE A 28 -1.46 7.26 -4.11
C ILE A 28 -0.58 7.10 -2.87
N GLY A 29 0.22 8.11 -2.55
CA GLY A 29 1.18 8.10 -1.46
C GLY A 29 0.57 8.36 -0.08
N ILE A 30 -0.57 9.04 0.01
CA ILE A 30 -1.16 9.47 1.29
C ILE A 30 -2.64 9.07 1.38
N TRP A 31 -3.46 9.50 0.41
CA TRP A 31 -4.91 9.29 0.50
C TRP A 31 -5.29 7.81 0.43
N THR A 32 -4.70 7.06 -0.50
CA THR A 32 -4.92 5.62 -0.64
C THR A 32 -4.57 4.87 0.66
N PRO A 33 -3.33 4.97 1.21
CA PRO A 33 -3.00 4.38 2.50
C PRO A 33 -3.96 4.77 3.62
N PHE A 34 -4.37 6.05 3.71
CA PHE A 34 -5.33 6.49 4.71
C PHE A 34 -6.65 5.70 4.64
N THR A 35 -7.23 5.60 3.44
CA THR A 35 -8.49 4.86 3.24
C THR A 35 -8.34 3.36 3.45
N GLU A 36 -7.22 2.77 3.01
CA GLU A 36 -6.94 1.35 3.18
C GLU A 36 -6.76 1.00 4.66
N GLU A 37 -6.01 1.79 5.44
CA GLU A 37 -5.85 1.53 6.87
C GLU A 37 -7.18 1.59 7.63
N LEU A 38 -8.05 2.55 7.29
CA LEU A 38 -9.39 2.63 7.87
C LEU A 38 -10.21 1.37 7.60
N LEU A 39 -10.19 0.90 6.35
CA LEU A 39 -10.92 -0.31 5.95
C LEU A 39 -10.32 -1.57 6.59
N PHE A 40 -9.02 -1.77 6.46
CA PHE A 40 -8.38 -3.03 6.82
C PHE A 40 -8.15 -3.17 8.32
N ARG A 41 -7.73 -2.11 9.01
CA ARG A 41 -7.40 -2.16 10.45
C ARG A 41 -8.60 -1.72 11.27
N GLY A 42 -9.24 -0.62 10.86
CA GLY A 42 -10.43 -0.09 11.53
C GLY A 42 -11.63 -1.03 11.43
N PHE A 43 -11.89 -1.62 10.26
CA PHE A 43 -13.08 -2.43 10.04
C PHE A 43 -12.80 -3.94 9.94
N ILE A 44 -12.08 -4.40 8.92
CA ILE A 44 -11.94 -5.83 8.59
C ILE A 44 -11.24 -6.59 9.72
N PHE A 45 -10.01 -6.21 10.08
CA PHE A 45 -9.25 -6.91 11.13
C PHE A 45 -9.97 -6.85 12.48
N SER A 46 -10.49 -5.67 12.85
CA SER A 46 -11.21 -5.48 14.11
C SER A 46 -12.47 -6.34 14.18
N GLY A 47 -13.21 -6.48 13.09
CA GLY A 47 -14.38 -7.35 13.00
C GLY A 47 -14.04 -8.85 13.02
N LEU A 48 -12.98 -9.26 12.33
CA LEU A 48 -12.52 -10.65 12.29
C LEU A 48 -11.92 -11.09 13.64
N ARG A 49 -11.25 -10.18 14.34
CA ARG A 49 -10.50 -10.49 15.56
C ARG A 49 -11.34 -11.15 16.64
N ASN A 50 -12.59 -10.72 16.79
CA ASN A 50 -13.51 -11.25 17.79
C ASN A 50 -14.05 -12.64 17.43
N ARG A 51 -14.01 -13.03 16.15
CA ARG A 51 -14.55 -14.30 15.65
C ARG A 51 -13.50 -15.38 15.46
N PHE A 52 -12.32 -15.01 14.96
CA PHE A 52 -11.31 -15.95 14.48
C PHE A 52 -9.99 -15.94 15.28
N GLY A 53 -9.87 -15.09 16.31
CA GLY A 53 -8.65 -14.94 17.09
C GLY A 53 -7.55 -14.17 16.35
N LEU A 54 -6.34 -14.08 16.94
CA LEU A 54 -5.27 -13.23 16.40
C LEU A 54 -4.78 -13.69 15.04
N HIS A 55 -4.17 -14.87 15.00
CA HIS A 55 -3.33 -15.29 13.88
C HIS A 55 -4.15 -15.48 12.61
N LEU A 56 -5.34 -16.09 12.73
CA LEU A 56 -6.22 -16.28 11.60
C LEU A 56 -6.77 -14.94 11.07
N SER A 57 -7.10 -13.98 11.94
CA SER A 57 -7.53 -12.64 11.50
C SER A 57 -6.42 -11.87 10.78
N VAL A 58 -5.17 -11.98 11.24
CA VAL A 58 -4.00 -11.39 10.56
C VAL A 58 -3.84 -11.99 9.16
N ILE A 59 -3.91 -13.31 9.05
CA ILE A 59 -3.75 -14.01 7.77
C ILE A 59 -4.87 -13.62 6.81
N ILE A 60 -6.14 -13.71 7.23
CA ILE A 60 -7.29 -13.38 6.38
C ILE A 60 -7.23 -11.91 5.94
N THR A 61 -6.98 -10.97 6.86
CA THR A 61 -6.86 -9.55 6.52
C THR A 61 -5.76 -9.33 5.49
N SER A 62 -4.62 -9.99 5.65
CA SER A 62 -3.47 -9.83 4.76
C SER A 62 -3.67 -10.47 3.39
N LEU A 63 -4.38 -11.60 3.32
CA LEU A 63 -4.78 -12.21 2.04
C LEU A 63 -5.72 -11.30 1.26
N ILE A 64 -6.73 -10.71 1.92
CA ILE A 64 -7.66 -9.77 1.27
C ILE A 64 -6.91 -8.51 0.80
N PHE A 65 -6.05 -7.94 1.66
CA PHE A 65 -5.26 -6.76 1.33
C PHE A 65 -4.36 -6.99 0.11
N SER A 66 -3.59 -8.08 0.14
CA SER A 66 -2.71 -8.47 -0.96
C SER A 66 -3.51 -8.74 -2.23
N GLY A 67 -4.61 -9.50 -2.14
CA GLY A 67 -5.45 -9.85 -3.30
C GLY A 67 -6.10 -8.66 -4.00
N MET A 68 -6.26 -7.51 -3.33
CA MET A 68 -6.72 -6.27 -3.97
C MET A 68 -5.66 -5.63 -4.87
N HIS A 69 -4.39 -6.02 -4.72
CA HIS A 69 -3.33 -5.58 -5.61
C HIS A 69 -3.32 -6.48 -6.86
N ALA A 70 -3.86 -5.96 -7.97
CA ALA A 70 -4.14 -6.69 -9.21
C ALA A 70 -2.89 -7.12 -10.02
N HIS A 71 -1.72 -7.29 -9.39
CA HIS A 71 -0.50 -7.72 -10.04
C HIS A 71 0.26 -8.76 -9.20
N ILE A 72 0.58 -9.91 -9.81
CA ILE A 72 1.15 -11.05 -9.08
C ILE A 72 2.53 -10.76 -8.46
N GLY A 73 3.36 -9.97 -9.15
CA GLY A 73 4.67 -9.53 -8.64
C GLY A 73 4.63 -8.68 -7.36
N VAL A 74 3.46 -8.14 -6.97
CA VAL A 74 3.32 -7.36 -5.73
C VAL A 74 2.53 -8.08 -4.64
N LEU A 75 1.96 -9.26 -4.91
CA LEU A 75 1.14 -9.97 -3.91
C LEU A 75 1.94 -10.35 -2.67
N ILE A 76 3.13 -10.95 -2.84
CA ILE A 76 3.99 -11.34 -1.71
C ILE A 76 4.41 -10.12 -0.87
N PRO A 77 5.01 -9.05 -1.43
CA PRO A 77 5.43 -7.91 -0.60
C PRO A 77 4.25 -7.20 0.08
N THR A 78 3.10 -7.05 -0.60
CA THR A 78 1.91 -6.43 0.00
C THR A 78 1.28 -7.31 1.10
N PHE A 79 1.33 -8.63 0.96
CA PHE A 79 0.92 -9.57 1.99
C PHE A 79 1.78 -9.42 3.25
N VAL A 80 3.11 -9.40 3.09
CA VAL A 80 4.05 -9.22 4.20
C VAL A 80 3.88 -7.84 4.86
N MET A 81 3.73 -6.79 4.05
CA MET A 81 3.45 -5.44 4.54
C MET A 81 2.15 -5.40 5.34
N SER A 82 1.11 -6.08 4.88
CA SER A 82 -0.16 -6.14 5.61
C SER A 82 -0.04 -6.85 6.95
N ILE A 83 0.73 -7.94 7.02
CA ILE A 83 1.02 -8.62 8.29
C ILE A 83 1.70 -7.65 9.26
N PHE A 84 2.76 -6.97 8.80
CA PHE A 84 3.49 -5.99 9.59
C PHE A 84 2.57 -4.89 10.14
N LEU A 85 1.80 -4.24 9.26
CA LEU A 85 0.88 -3.17 9.64
C LEU A 85 -0.23 -3.65 10.60
N THR A 86 -0.69 -4.89 10.46
CA THR A 86 -1.70 -5.45 11.37
C THR A 86 -1.12 -5.71 12.77
N TYR A 87 0.12 -6.21 12.86
CA TYR A 87 0.81 -6.31 14.14
C TYR A 87 1.14 -4.94 14.74
N LEU A 88 1.50 -3.95 13.91
CA LEU A 88 1.71 -2.56 14.33
C LEU A 88 0.43 -1.96 14.90
N TYR A 89 -0.71 -2.15 14.23
CA TYR A 89 -2.03 -1.70 14.71
C TYR A 89 -2.34 -2.33 16.06
N ARG A 90 -2.11 -3.64 16.22
CA ARG A 90 -2.33 -4.33 17.49
C ARG A 90 -1.44 -3.77 18.61
N ALA A 91 -0.16 -3.56 18.33
CA ALA A 91 0.81 -3.12 19.33
C ALA A 91 0.52 -1.68 19.79
N THR A 92 0.14 -0.82 18.86
CA THR A 92 -0.09 0.61 19.13
C THR A 92 -1.52 0.94 19.51
N LYS A 93 -2.48 0.05 19.19
CA LYS A 93 -3.93 0.28 19.29
C LYS A 93 -4.38 1.57 18.60
N SER A 94 -3.68 1.97 17.54
CA SER A 94 -3.91 3.21 16.82
C SER A 94 -3.72 2.99 15.32
N ILE A 95 -4.58 3.61 14.51
CA ILE A 95 -4.47 3.57 13.04
C ILE A 95 -3.39 4.53 12.52
N TRP A 96 -3.04 5.57 13.27
CA TRP A 96 -2.11 6.62 12.80
C TRP A 96 -0.69 6.11 12.50
N PRO A 97 -0.07 5.24 13.34
CA PRO A 97 1.23 4.65 13.02
C PRO A 97 1.18 3.79 11.76
N CYS A 98 0.07 3.08 11.52
CA CYS A 98 -0.12 2.27 10.33
C CYS A 98 -0.26 3.16 9.08
N ILE A 99 -1.05 4.23 9.16
CA ILE A 99 -1.23 5.20 8.06
C ILE A 99 0.13 5.80 7.70
N LEU A 100 0.92 6.21 8.70
CA LEU A 100 2.23 6.79 8.48
C LEU A 100 3.19 5.78 7.83
N ALA A 101 3.32 4.58 8.41
CA ALA A 101 4.23 3.56 7.88
C ALA A 101 3.86 3.13 6.45
N HIS A 102 2.57 2.98 6.18
CA HIS A 102 2.07 2.64 4.85
C HIS A 102 2.27 3.79 3.85
N SER A 103 1.99 5.03 4.25
CA SER A 103 2.23 6.21 3.41
C SER A 103 3.72 6.37 3.08
N ILE A 104 4.61 6.15 4.05
CA ILE A 104 6.06 6.15 3.81
C ILE A 104 6.44 5.08 2.79
N ASN A 105 5.93 3.86 2.93
CA ASN A 105 6.19 2.78 1.98
C ASN A 105 5.74 3.16 0.55
N ASN A 106 4.50 3.64 0.39
CA ASN A 106 4.00 4.05 -0.92
C ASN A 106 4.77 5.24 -1.50
N CYS A 107 5.08 6.25 -0.69
CA CYS A 107 5.88 7.39 -1.12
C CYS A 107 7.27 6.95 -1.58
N LEU A 108 7.95 6.06 -0.87
CA LEU A 108 9.26 5.52 -1.29
C LEU A 108 9.16 4.75 -2.60
N THR A 109 8.14 3.89 -2.77
CA THR A 109 7.88 3.19 -4.03
C THR A 109 7.63 4.16 -5.19
N LEU A 110 6.80 5.19 -4.97
CA LEU A 110 6.55 6.23 -5.96
C LEU A 110 7.81 7.02 -6.28
N MET A 111 8.62 7.41 -5.30
CA MET A 111 9.87 8.14 -5.55
C MET A 111 10.81 7.35 -6.46
N ILE A 112 10.98 6.05 -6.23
CA ILE A 112 11.78 5.17 -7.10
C ILE A 112 11.22 5.17 -8.53
N ALA A 113 9.90 5.17 -8.69
CA ALA A 113 9.22 5.20 -9.99
C ALA A 113 9.28 6.56 -10.71
N PHE A 114 9.33 7.67 -9.97
CA PHE A 114 9.31 9.03 -10.53
C PHE A 114 10.71 9.57 -10.90
N ILE A 115 11.80 9.00 -10.35
CA ILE A 115 13.18 9.41 -10.67
C ILE A 115 13.46 9.45 -12.18
N PRO A 116 13.07 8.44 -13.00
CA PRO A 116 13.29 8.46 -14.45
C PRO A 116 12.38 9.43 -15.21
N VAL A 117 11.21 9.76 -14.67
CA VAL A 117 10.23 10.67 -15.30
C VAL A 117 10.66 12.13 -15.12
N TRP A 118 11.14 12.49 -13.93
CA TRP A 118 11.61 13.85 -13.64
C TRP A 118 12.83 14.24 -14.48
N THR A 119 13.77 13.33 -14.72
CA THR A 119 14.96 13.57 -15.54
C THR A 119 14.63 13.83 -17.02
N SER A 120 13.47 13.36 -17.50
CA SER A 120 13.00 13.60 -18.89
C SER A 120 12.19 14.89 -19.09
N ILE A 121 11.77 15.54 -18.00
CA ILE A 121 11.02 16.82 -18.04
C ILE A 121 11.96 18.01 -17.88
N ALA A 122 13.15 17.81 -17.31
CA ALA A 122 14.22 18.81 -17.20
C ALA A 122 15.10 18.90 -18.47
N SER A 123 14.76 18.17 -19.53
CA SER A 123 15.35 18.20 -20.87
C SER A 123 14.28 18.55 -21.90
#